data_AF-A0A4Y5YGM7-F1
#
_entry.id   AF-A0A4Y5YGM7-F1
#
_cell.length_a   1.000
_cell.length_b   1.000
_cell.length_c   1.000
_cell.angle_alpha   90.00
_cell.angle_beta   90.00
_cell.angle_gamma   90.00
#
_symmetry.space_group_name_H-M   'P 1'
#
loop_
_entity.id
_entity.type
_entity.pdbx_description
1 polymer ?
#
loop_
_entity_poly.entity_id
_entity_poly.type
_entity_poly.pdbx_seq_one_letter_code
_entity_poly.pdbx_strand_id
1 'polypeptide(L)'
;MSTKNIIDLLHMTSDQTKRDLLYEFKVLSFCFSNQVQRVVDDHESAFYKVLSCVDINKNGCAKTSFHNLTLIINVFEIVDEKQSENTFIVHVVSIDEELEQKLQQDDIKAFLESGVEID
;
A
#
# COMPACT_ATOMS: atom_id res chain seq x y z
N MET A 1 14.05 -11.24 3.79
CA MET A 1 13.18 -10.29 4.53
C MET A 1 12.28 -11.08 5.49
N SER A 2 12.36 -10.82 6.80
CA SER A 2 11.45 -11.47 7.77
C SER A 2 10.14 -10.67 7.83
N THR A 3 9.01 -11.28 7.50
CA THR A 3 7.67 -10.66 7.61
C THR A 3 7.42 -10.07 9.00
N LYS A 4 7.98 -10.71 10.04
CA LYS A 4 7.92 -10.22 11.43
C LYS A 4 8.53 -8.82 11.58
N ASN A 5 9.68 -8.57 10.96
CA ASN A 5 10.34 -7.27 11.07
C ASN A 5 9.50 -6.16 10.42
N ILE A 6 8.85 -6.47 9.29
CA ILE A 6 7.94 -5.53 8.62
C ILE A 6 6.76 -5.20 9.52
N ILE A 7 6.13 -6.22 10.11
CA ILE A 7 4.98 -6.05 10.99
C ILE A 7 5.37 -5.21 12.21
N ASP A 8 6.51 -5.48 12.83
CA ASP A 8 7.00 -4.70 13.98
C ASP A 8 7.20 -3.22 13.61
N LEU A 9 7.79 -2.95 12.43
CA LEU A 9 7.97 -1.59 11.90
C LEU A 9 6.64 -0.90 11.61
N LEU A 10 5.69 -1.58 10.95
CA LEU A 10 4.36 -1.03 10.68
C LEU A 10 3.60 -0.76 11.99
N HIS A 11 3.72 -1.63 12.99
CA HIS A 11 3.09 -1.45 14.29
C HIS A 11 3.56 -0.16 14.98
N MET A 12 4.86 0.15 14.87
CA MET A 12 5.43 1.39 15.41
C MET A 12 4.86 2.65 14.76
N THR A 13 4.34 2.58 13.52
CA THR A 13 3.80 3.77 12.82
C THR A 13 2.53 4.33 13.47
N SER A 14 1.84 3.56 14.30
CA SER A 14 0.66 4.01 15.06
C SER A 14 0.98 5.12 16.08
N ASP A 15 2.23 5.19 16.54
CA ASP A 15 2.74 6.21 17.45
C ASP A 15 3.47 7.29 16.63
N GLN A 16 3.07 8.55 16.80
CA GLN A 16 3.67 9.68 16.08
C GLN A 16 5.18 9.77 16.28
N THR A 17 5.63 9.70 17.53
CA THR A 17 7.04 9.90 17.88
C THR A 17 7.90 8.82 17.24
N LYS A 18 7.44 7.56 17.31
CA LYS A 18 8.14 6.45 16.68
C LYS A 18 8.12 6.58 15.16
N ARG A 19 7.00 6.99 14.56
CA ARG A 19 6.88 7.21 13.13
C ARG A 19 7.87 8.27 12.63
N ASP A 20 7.99 9.39 13.35
CA ASP A 20 8.92 10.46 13.00
C ASP A 20 10.37 9.96 13.04
N LEU A 21 10.75 9.18 14.06
CA LEU A 21 12.09 8.57 14.14
C LEU A 21 12.34 7.58 12.99
N LEU A 22 11.35 6.79 12.59
CA LEU A 22 11.47 5.87 11.45
C LEU A 22 11.74 6.61 10.13
N TYR A 23 11.23 7.84 9.98
CA TYR A 23 11.53 8.71 8.84
C TYR A 23 12.90 9.37 8.96
N GLU A 24 13.21 9.92 10.14
CA GLU A 24 14.49 10.59 10.39
C GLU A 24 15.68 9.67 10.14
N PHE A 25 15.59 8.43 10.62
CA PHE A 25 16.61 7.40 10.41
C PHE A 25 16.46 6.62 9.10
N LYS A 26 15.56 7.04 8.20
CA LYS A 26 15.31 6.41 6.89
C LYS A 26 15.06 4.90 6.98
N VAL A 27 14.49 4.44 8.09
CA VAL A 27 14.11 3.03 8.29
C VAL A 27 12.87 2.73 7.47
N LEU A 28 11.91 3.65 7.44
CA LEU A 28 10.71 3.57 6.60
C LEU A 28 10.61 4.78 5.67
N SER A 29 10.04 4.55 4.50
CA SER A 29 9.60 5.60 3.59
C SER A 29 8.24 5.23 3.02
N PHE A 30 7.30 6.18 3.02
CA PHE A 30 5.99 5.98 2.43
C PHE A 30 5.89 6.60 1.06
N CYS A 31 5.30 5.84 0.14
CA CYS A 31 4.91 6.34 -1.16
C CYS A 31 3.41 6.11 -1.32
N PHE A 32 2.66 7.21 -1.37
CA PHE A 32 1.21 7.19 -1.52
C PHE A 32 0.81 7.55 -2.95
N SER A 33 -0.24 6.94 -3.48
CA SER A 33 -0.93 7.51 -4.65
C SER A 33 -1.56 8.86 -4.29
N ASN A 34 -1.79 9.74 -5.27
CA ASN A 34 -2.40 11.05 -5.02
C ASN A 34 -3.76 10.97 -4.30
N GLN A 35 -4.54 9.92 -4.58
CA GLN A 35 -5.83 9.69 -3.91
C GLN A 35 -5.62 9.32 -2.44
N VAL A 36 -4.72 8.38 -2.16
CA VAL A 36 -4.41 7.96 -0.79
C VAL A 36 -3.80 9.12 0.01
N GLN A 37 -2.89 9.90 -0.58
CA GLN A 37 -2.29 11.06 0.07
C GLN A 37 -3.33 12.03 0.62
N ARG A 38 -4.37 12.36 -0.16
CA ARG A 38 -5.44 13.27 0.29
C ARG A 38 -6.16 12.75 1.54
N VAL A 39 -6.44 11.44 1.57
CA VAL A 39 -7.12 10.83 2.71
C VAL A 39 -6.19 10.74 3.93
N VAL A 40 -4.89 10.51 3.71
CA VAL A 40 -3.88 10.54 4.77
C VAL A 40 -3.81 11.94 5.37
N ASP A 41 -3.79 13.00 4.57
CA ASP A 41 -3.71 14.38 5.05
C ASP A 41 -4.91 14.75 5.94
N ASP A 42 -6.12 14.28 5.59
CA ASP A 42 -7.35 14.55 6.35
C ASP A 42 -7.50 13.64 7.59
N HIS A 43 -6.88 12.46 7.58
CA HIS A 43 -7.14 11.39 8.56
C HIS A 43 -5.88 10.66 9.03
N GLU A 44 -4.76 11.37 9.14
CA GLU A 44 -3.41 10.82 9.33
C GLU A 44 -3.33 9.79 10.47
N SER A 45 -3.77 10.17 11.68
CA SER A 45 -3.72 9.29 12.85
C SER A 45 -4.57 8.02 12.68
N ALA A 46 -5.73 8.12 12.03
CA ALA A 46 -6.58 6.97 11.77
C ALA A 46 -5.96 6.06 10.69
N PHE A 47 -5.36 6.63 9.67
CA PHE A 47 -4.66 5.89 8.62
C PHE A 47 -3.52 5.05 9.19
N TYR A 48 -2.62 5.66 9.97
CA TYR A 48 -1.48 4.93 10.55
C TYR A 48 -1.90 3.89 11.59
N LYS A 49 -3.03 4.08 12.29
CA LYS A 49 -3.62 3.02 13.12
C LYS A 49 -4.07 1.83 12.27
N VAL A 50 -4.77 2.08 11.17
CA VAL A 50 -5.18 0.98 10.26
C VAL A 50 -3.96 0.27 9.70
N LEU A 51 -2.97 1.02 9.21
CA LEU A 51 -1.73 0.48 8.67
C LEU A 51 -0.99 -0.40 9.68
N SER A 52 -0.96 0.01 10.96
CA SER A 52 -0.29 -0.73 12.03
C SER A 52 -0.89 -2.11 12.33
N CYS A 53 -2.11 -2.37 11.85
CA CYS A 53 -2.84 -3.62 12.04
C CYS A 53 -2.92 -4.48 10.77
N VAL A 54 -2.24 -4.08 9.70
CA VAL A 54 -2.28 -4.78 8.41
C VAL A 54 -1.50 -6.09 8.48
N ASP A 55 -2.14 -7.18 8.04
CA ASP A 55 -1.49 -8.48 7.90
C ASP A 55 -0.76 -8.57 6.56
N ILE A 56 0.57 -8.49 6.61
CA ILE A 56 1.45 -8.54 5.44
C ILE A 56 1.77 -10.00 5.13
N ASN A 57 1.52 -10.43 3.90
CA ASN A 57 1.84 -11.78 3.46
C ASN A 57 3.35 -12.00 3.24
N LYS A 58 3.73 -13.23 2.92
CA LYS A 58 5.14 -13.62 2.67
C LYS A 58 5.83 -12.85 1.52
N ASN A 59 5.07 -12.19 0.65
CA ASN A 59 5.60 -11.40 -0.47
C ASN A 59 5.72 -9.91 -0.13
N GLY A 60 5.41 -9.50 1.11
CA GLY A 60 5.39 -8.08 1.48
C GLY A 60 4.12 -7.36 1.03
N CYS A 61 3.06 -8.08 0.65
CA CYS A 61 1.83 -7.48 0.15
C CYS A 61 0.69 -7.61 1.16
N ALA A 62 -0.19 -6.61 1.19
CA ALA A 62 -1.46 -6.68 1.90
C ALA A 62 -2.57 -5.90 1.20
N LYS A 63 -3.81 -6.25 1.54
CA LYS A 63 -5.02 -5.55 1.12
C LYS A 63 -5.78 -5.15 2.38
N THR A 64 -6.20 -3.89 2.46
CA THR A 64 -7.04 -3.37 3.55
C THR A 64 -8.03 -2.35 3.01
N SER A 65 -8.92 -1.82 3.85
CA SER A 65 -9.85 -0.76 3.48
C SER A 65 -9.74 0.44 4.42
N PHE A 66 -9.92 1.64 3.88
CA PHE A 66 -9.92 2.88 4.65
C PHE A 66 -10.73 3.97 3.94
N HIS A 67 -11.70 4.59 4.62
CA HIS A 67 -12.53 5.69 4.07
C HIS A 67 -13.03 5.43 2.64
N ASN A 68 -13.69 4.28 2.45
CA ASN A 68 -14.24 3.79 1.18
C ASN A 68 -13.21 3.42 0.09
N LEU A 69 -11.91 3.51 0.40
CA LEU A 69 -10.87 3.04 -0.51
C LEU A 69 -10.49 1.60 -0.17
N THR A 70 -10.35 0.80 -1.22
CA THR A 70 -9.60 -0.45 -1.16
C THR A 70 -8.12 -0.13 -1.32
N LEU A 71 -7.31 -0.40 -0.30
CA LEU A 71 -5.88 -0.13 -0.30
C LEU A 71 -5.10 -1.40 -0.62
N ILE A 72 -4.14 -1.29 -1.54
CA ILE A 72 -3.10 -2.28 -1.79
C ILE A 72 -1.79 -1.73 -1.24
N ILE A 73 -1.19 -2.48 -0.33
CA ILE A 73 0.05 -2.14 0.34
C ILE A 73 1.12 -3.11 -0.13
N ASN A 74 2.24 -2.58 -0.58
CA ASN A 74 3.43 -3.34 -0.94
C ASN A 74 4.61 -2.81 -0.13
N VAL A 75 5.31 -3.71 0.56
CA VAL A 75 6.50 -3.39 1.34
C VAL A 75 7.69 -4.11 0.75
N PHE A 76 8.72 -3.34 0.40
CA PHE A 76 9.97 -3.88 -0.13
C PHE A 76 11.18 -3.24 0.53
N GLU A 77 12.24 -4.01 0.65
CA GLU A 77 13.50 -3.61 1.26
C GLU A 77 14.46 -3.12 0.17
N ILE A 78 14.98 -1.90 0.33
CA ILE A 78 16.09 -1.39 -0.45
C ILE A 78 17.35 -1.52 0.40
N VAL A 79 18.32 -2.25 -0.13
CA VAL A 79 19.64 -2.42 0.49
C VAL A 79 20.61 -1.48 -0.21
N ASP A 80 21.15 -0.50 0.51
CA ASP A 80 22.28 0.27 0.02
C ASP A 80 23.58 -0.45 0.38
N GLU A 81 24.17 -1.12 -0.60
CA GLU A 81 25.44 -1.86 -0.46
C GLU A 81 26.60 -0.97 0.03
N LYS A 82 26.52 0.36 -0.10
CA LYS A 82 27.57 1.28 0.32
C LYS A 82 27.45 1.75 1.77
N GLN A 83 26.24 1.72 2.35
CA GLN A 83 25.99 2.26 3.70
C GLN A 83 25.63 1.18 4.73
N SER A 84 25.38 -0.07 4.31
CA SER A 84 24.90 -1.14 5.20
C SER A 84 23.60 -0.78 5.93
N GLU A 85 22.82 0.14 5.36
CA GLU A 85 21.52 0.56 5.87
C GLU A 85 20.42 -0.03 4.97
N ASN A 86 19.40 -0.60 5.61
CA ASN A 86 18.24 -1.15 4.93
C ASN A 86 17.07 -0.19 5.12
N THR A 87 16.54 0.35 4.02
CA THR A 87 15.32 1.18 4.04
C THR A 87 14.15 0.35 3.55
N PHE A 88 13.06 0.37 4.30
CA PHE A 88 11.80 -0.26 3.90
C PHE A 88 10.91 0.78 3.21
N ILE A 89 10.53 0.52 1.97
CA ILE A 89 9.53 1.33 1.27
C ILE A 89 8.17 0.69 1.43
N VAL A 90 7.22 1.48 1.95
CA VAL A 90 5.81 1.11 2.04
C VAL A 90 5.06 1.89 0.97
N HIS A 91 4.75 1.19 -0.12
CA HIS A 91 3.97 1.73 -1.22
C HIS A 91 2.49 1.40 -1.01
N VAL A 92 1.65 2.44 -0.90
CA VAL A 92 0.22 2.30 -0.68
C VAL A 92 -0.55 2.98 -1.80
N VAL A 93 -1.35 2.18 -2.51
CA VAL A 93 -2.20 2.64 -3.59
C VAL A 93 -3.65 2.28 -3.30
N SER A 94 -4.57 3.14 -3.73
CA SER A 94 -5.98 2.80 -3.79
C SER A 94 -6.28 2.10 -5.10
N ILE A 95 -7.12 1.07 -5.06
CA ILE A 95 -7.91 0.68 -6.21
C ILE A 95 -9.22 1.44 -6.08
N ASP A 96 -9.44 2.37 -6.99
CA ASP A 96 -10.70 3.09 -7.11
C ASP A 96 -11.77 2.07 -7.53
N GLU A 97 -12.89 1.96 -6.81
CA GLU A 97 -14.02 1.11 -7.22
C GLU A 97 -14.50 1.48 -8.64
N GLU A 98 -14.34 2.75 -9.04
CA GLU A 98 -14.67 3.19 -10.40
C GLU A 98 -13.67 2.65 -11.44
N LEU A 99 -12.40 2.48 -11.06
CA LEU A 99 -11.38 1.83 -11.89
C LEU A 99 -11.59 0.31 -11.93
N GLU A 100 -11.98 -0.32 -10.82
CA GLU A 100 -12.38 -1.73 -10.79
C GLU A 100 -13.62 -1.98 -11.66
N GLN A 101 -14.63 -1.11 -11.61
CA GLN A 101 -15.80 -1.15 -12.49
C GLN A 101 -15.43 -0.93 -13.96
N LYS A 102 -14.55 0.04 -14.27
CA LYS A 102 -14.05 0.27 -15.64
C LYS A 102 -13.27 -0.92 -16.16
N LEU A 103 -12.37 -1.50 -15.36
CA LEU A 103 -11.60 -2.70 -15.73
C LEU A 103 -12.51 -3.91 -15.96
N GLN A 104 -13.54 -4.10 -15.12
CA GLN A 104 -14.55 -5.14 -15.33
C GLN A 104 -15.40 -4.90 -16.58
N GLN A 105 -15.78 -3.64 -16.87
CA GLN A 105 -16.52 -3.29 -18.09
C GLN A 105 -15.67 -3.45 -19.35
N ASP A 106 -14.38 -3.09 -19.31
CA ASP A 106 -13.46 -3.22 -20.44
C ASP A 106 -13.18 -4.71 -20.75
N ASP A 107 -13.05 -5.57 -19.73
CA ASP A 107 -12.93 -7.02 -19.92
C ASP A 107 -14.24 -7.63 -20.48
N ILE A 108 -15.41 -7.22 -19.99
CA ILE A 108 -16.70 -7.69 -20.51
C ILE A 108 -16.92 -7.21 -21.95
N LYS A 109 -16.56 -5.97 -22.26
CA LYS A 109 -16.70 -5.40 -23.60
C LYS A 109 -15.77 -6.10 -24.60
N ALA A 110 -14.50 -6.30 -24.24
CA ALA A 110 -13.56 -7.07 -25.05
C ALA A 110 -14.01 -8.54 -25.22
N PHE A 111 -14.57 -9.16 -24.18
CA PHE A 111 -15.16 -10.50 -24.25
C PHE A 111 -16.38 -10.57 -25.17
N LEU A 112 -17.33 -9.63 -25.05
CA LEU A 112 -18.52 -9.56 -25.90
C LEU A 112 -18.18 -9.24 -27.35
N GLU A 113 -17.20 -8.36 -27.60
CA GLU A 113 -16.72 -8.01 -28.95
C GLU A 113 -15.91 -9.16 -29.58
N SER A 114 -15.25 -10.00 -28.76
CA SER A 114 -14.58 -11.23 -29.24
C SER A 114 -15.53 -12.41 -29.50
N GLY A 115 -16.79 -12.31 -29.05
CA GLY A 115 -17.80 -13.37 -29.18
C GLY A 115 -18.77 -13.20 -30.36
N VAL A 116 -18.60 -12.15 -31.17
CA VAL A 116 -19.42 -11.90 -32.36
C VAL A 116 -18.57 -12.01 -33.62
N GLU A 117 -17.98 -13.19 -33.86
CA GLU A 117 -17.82 -13.66 -35.24
C GLU A 117 -19.06 -14.49 -35.55
N ILE A 118 -20.10 -13.80 -36.02
CA ILE A 118 -21.25 -14.45 -36.68
C ILE A 118 -20.84 -14.61 -38.14
N ASP A 119 -20.41 -15.81 -38.51
CA ASP A 119 -20.55 -16.32 -39.88
C ASP A 119 -22.05 -16.60 -40.19
#